data_AF-A0A971HMT5-F1
#
_entry.id   AF-A0A971HMT5-F1
#
_cell.length_a   1.000
_cell.length_b   1.000
_cell.length_c   1.000
_cell.angle_alpha   90.00
_cell.angle_beta   90.00
_cell.angle_gamma   90.00
#
_symmetry.space_group_name_H-M   'P 1'
#
loop_
_entity.id
_entity.type
_entity.pdbx_description
1 polymer ?
#
loop_
_entity_poly.entity_id
_entity_poly.type
_entity_poly.pdbx_seq_one_letter_code
_entity_poly.pdbx_strand_id
1 'polypeptide(L)' 'MVEAFEIDHKKYVLLEPVEDPEFGAIIFAVETDEHGEEILRPIDDDDEFDAVSKAIEEILNED' A
#
# COMPACT_ATOMS: atom_id res chain seq x y z
N MET A 1 10.34 -6.90 0.83
CA MET A 1 9.10 -7.72 0.75
C MET A 1 8.07 -7.04 -0.15
N VAL A 2 7.11 -7.78 -0.68
CA VAL A 2 5.95 -7.24 -1.42
C VAL A 2 4.70 -7.94 -0.90
N GLU A 3 3.73 -7.18 -0.41
CA GLU A 3 2.49 -7.71 0.14
C GLU A 3 1.29 -6.85 -0.27
N ALA A 4 0.14 -7.47 -0.48
CA ALA A 4 -1.07 -6.81 -0.94
C ALA A 4 -2.18 -6.92 0.11
N PHE A 5 -2.87 -5.80 0.34
CA PHE A 5 -3.93 -5.66 1.34
C PHE A 5 -5.22 -5.19 0.66
N GLU A 6 -6.36 -5.70 1.10
CA GLU A 6 -7.68 -5.19 0.72
C GLU A 6 -8.31 -4.49 1.92
N ILE A 7 -8.48 -3.17 1.82
CA ILE A 7 -8.99 -2.29 2.88
C ILE A 7 -10.09 -1.43 2.27
N ASP A 8 -11.28 -1.42 2.87
CA ASP A 8 -12.45 -0.68 2.38
C ASP A 8 -12.75 -0.89 0.88
N HIS A 9 -12.64 -2.14 0.42
CA HIS A 9 -12.81 -2.55 -0.98
C HIS A 9 -11.83 -1.90 -1.98
N LYS A 10 -10.77 -1.27 -1.47
CA LYS A 10 -9.62 -0.80 -2.25
C LYS A 10 -8.44 -1.74 -2.01
N LYS A 11 -7.61 -1.89 -3.03
CA LYS A 11 -6.38 -2.69 -2.95
C LYS A 11 -5.18 -1.78 -2.74
N TYR A 12 -4.27 -2.19 -1.87
CA TYR A 12 -3.02 -1.50 -1.59
C TYR A 12 -1.86 -2.50 -1.62
N VAL A 13 -0.67 -2.01 -1.94
CA VAL A 13 0.56 -2.81 -1.95
C VAL A 13 1.61 -2.16 -1.06
N LEU A 14 2.12 -2.93 -0.11
CA LEU A 14 3.26 -2.60 0.74
C LEU A 14 4.55 -3.12 0.09
N LEU A 15 5.52 -2.23 -0.10
CA LEU A 15 6.82 -2.52 -0.70
C LEU A 15 7.93 -2.15 0.27
N GLU A 16 8.76 -3.10 0.66
CA GLU A 16 10.00 -2.79 1.36
C GLU A 16 11.18 -2.75 0.39
N PRO A 17 11.99 -1.67 0.39
CA PRO A 17 13.19 -1.60 -0.41
C PRO A 17 14.19 -2.70 -0.04
N VAL A 18 14.77 -3.34 -1.06
CA VAL A 18 15.77 -4.40 -0.86
C VAL A 18 17.14 -3.81 -0.51
N GLU A 19 17.49 -2.69 -1.11
CA GLU A 19 18.83 -2.08 -0.96
C GLU A 19 18.94 -1.15 0.25
N ASP A 20 17.82 -0.60 0.73
CA ASP A 20 17.77 0.31 1.88
C ASP A 20 16.56 0.00 2.78
N PRO A 21 16.63 -1.06 3.60
CA PRO A 21 15.53 -1.43 4.48
C PRO A 21 15.29 -0.41 5.61
N GLU A 22 16.26 0.46 5.91
CA GLU A 22 16.10 1.53 6.91
C GLU A 22 15.22 2.68 6.40
N PHE A 23 15.04 2.79 5.08
CA PHE A 23 14.11 3.73 4.45
C PHE A 23 12.64 3.47 4.84
N GLY A 24 12.34 2.25 5.32
CA GLY A 24 10.98 1.83 5.66
C GLY A 24 10.18 1.38 4.44
N ALA A 25 8.99 0.85 4.70
CA ALA A 25 8.09 0.37 3.67
C ALA A 25 7.34 1.53 2.99
N ILE A 26 6.98 1.33 1.72
CA ILE A 26 6.24 2.27 0.87
C ILE A 26 4.89 1.65 0.53
N ILE A 27 3.82 2.44 0.59
CA ILE A 27 2.46 1.99 0.26
C ILE A 27 2.01 2.63 -1.04
N PHE A 28 1.46 1.81 -1.94
CA PHE A 28 0.78 2.26 -3.17
C PHE A 28 -0.67 1.81 -3.17
N ALA A 29 -1.56 2.62 -3.74
CA ALA A 29 -2.90 2.18 -4.11
C ALA A 29 -2.86 1.43 -5.44
N VAL A 30 -3.71 0.41 -5.61
CA VAL A 30 -3.90 -0.27 -6.88
C VAL A 30 -5.16 0.27 -7.54
N GLU A 31 -5.01 0.77 -8.76
CA GLU A 31 -6.11 1.27 -9.58
C GLU A 31 -6.17 0.55 -10.92
N THR A 32 -7.27 0.70 -11.63
CA THR A 32 -7.41 0.20 -13.00
C THR A 32 -7.37 1.38 -13.96
N ASP A 33 -6.48 1.31 -14.94
CA ASP A 33 -6.36 2.36 -15.95
C ASP A 33 -7.44 2.27 -17.04
N GLU A 34 -7.36 3.13 -18.05
CA GLU A 34 -8.32 3.18 -19.17
C GLU A 34 -8.31 1.93 -20.08
N HIS A 35 -7.27 1.09 -19.96
CA HIS A 35 -7.11 -0.15 -20.73
C HIS A 35 -7.55 -1.39 -19.94
N GLY A 36 -7.94 -1.22 -18.68
CA GLY A 36 -8.31 -2.33 -17.80
C GLY A 36 -7.11 -2.98 -17.12
N GLU A 37 -5.95 -2.34 -17.14
CA GLU A 37 -4.72 -2.84 -16.51
C GLU A 37 -4.60 -2.29 -15.07
N GLU A 38 -4.14 -3.13 -14.15
CA GLU A 38 -3.86 -2.69 -12.77
C GLU A 38 -2.55 -1.89 -12.74
N ILE A 39 -2.61 -0.68 -12.18
CA ILE A 39 -1.49 0.23 -12.00
C ILE A 39 -1.29 0.58 -10.53
N LEU A 40 -0.05 0.88 -10.15
CA LEU A 40 0.28 1.40 -8.83
C LEU A 40 0.22 2.93 -8.85
N ARG A 41 -0.65 3.51 -8.02
CA ARG A 41 -0.79 4.94 -7.82
C ARG A 41 -0.14 5.35 -6.49
N PRO A 42 0.75 6.36 -6.48
CA PRO A 42 1.20 6.99 -5.23
C PRO A 42 0.02 7.54 -4.43
N ILE A 43 0.10 7.45 -3.11
CA ILE A 43 -0.89 8.06 -2.23
C ILE A 43 -0.40 9.48 -1.91
N ASP A 44 -0.96 10.47 -2.61
CA ASP A 44 -0.62 11.89 -2.41
C ASP A 44 -1.50 12.56 -1.33
N ASP A 45 -2.56 11.89 -0.88
CA ASP A 45 -3.47 12.36 0.16
C ASP A 45 -3.03 11.82 1.52
N ASP A 46 -2.55 12.71 2.39
CA ASP A 46 -2.04 12.35 3.72
C ASP A 46 -3.09 11.64 4.59
N ASP A 47 -4.38 12.00 4.47
CA ASP A 47 -5.45 11.36 5.24
C ASP A 47 -5.69 9.92 4.76
N GLU A 48 -5.61 9.68 3.44
CA GLU A 48 -5.65 8.32 2.86
C GLU A 48 -4.44 7.51 3.32
N PHE A 49 -3.25 8.10 3.30
CA PHE A 49 -2.01 7.44 3.68
C PHE A 49 -2.01 7.03 5.16
N ASP A 50 -2.37 7.93 6.07
CA ASP A 50 -2.43 7.67 7.50
C ASP A 50 -3.45 6.57 7.84
N ALA A 51 -4.63 6.61 7.21
CA ALA A 51 -5.68 5.62 7.43
C ALA A 51 -5.24 4.22 6.99
N VAL A 52 -4.65 4.11 5.79
CA VAL A 52 -4.20 2.82 5.23
C VAL A 52 -2.98 2.30 5.99
N SER A 53 -2.02 3.16 6.33
CA SER A 53 -0.84 2.77 7.10
C SER A 53 -1.24 2.15 8.43
N LYS A 54 -2.16 2.79 9.16
CA LYS A 54 -2.68 2.27 10.41
C LYS A 54 -3.40 0.93 10.24
N ALA A 55 -4.26 0.80 9.22
CA ALA A 55 -4.98 -0.44 8.96
C ALA A 55 -4.02 -1.60 8.63
N ILE A 56 -2.98 -1.35 7.83
CA ILE A 56 -1.93 -2.34 7.52
C ILE A 56 -1.15 -2.73 8.78
N GLU A 57 -0.75 -1.77 9.60
CA GLU A 57 -0.08 -2.06 10.87
C GLU A 57 -0.95 -2.91 11.81
N GLU A 58 -2.25 -2.62 11.90
CA GLU A 58 -3.18 -3.43 12.70
C GLU A 58 -3.25 -4.87 12.15
N ILE A 59 -3.37 -5.06 10.84
CA ILE A 59 -3.39 -6.38 10.20
C ILE A 59 -2.08 -7.15 10.46
N LEU A 60 -0.92 -6.52 10.23
CA LEU A 60 0.38 -7.15 10.40
C LEU A 60 0.72 -7.49 11.86
N ASN A 61 0.13 -6.79 12.83
CA ASN A 61 0.31 -7.11 14.25
C ASN A 61 -0.68 -8.17 14.74
N GLU A 62 -1.74 -8.48 13.98
CA GLU A 62 -2.71 -9.53 14.27
C GLU A 62 -2.33 -10.90 13.69
N ASP A 63 -1.38 -10.96 12.75
CA ASP A 63 -0.75 -12.19 12.19
C ASP A 63 0.54 -12.61 12.94
#